data_AF-A0A1J4JNX5-F1
#
_entry.id   AF-A0A1J4JNX5-F1
#
_cell.length_a   1.000
_cell.length_b   1.000
_cell.length_c   1.000
_cell.angle_alpha   90.00
_cell.angle_beta   90.00
_cell.angle_gamma   90.00
#
_symmetry.space_group_name_H-M   'P 1'
#
loop_
_entity.id
_entity.type
_entity.pdbx_description
1 polymer ?
#
loop_
_entity_poly.entity_id
_entity_poly.type
_entity_poly.pdbx_seq_one_letter_code
_entity_poly.pdbx_strand_id
1 'polypeptide(L)'
;MLSIQVIPFDPLLHQDFVTLMSSDLTVTRLIKMYRTVTSLFTPHANELLACMLSTLDSKNKLVSAATKILNSENYLIKNELLKTPNFQLAIQAMNSDMNISPIFVSKFAIFVENYLKDDPNLIHTKFFFFSLFVKHISKNTSVYSMFIELLVNKAEYLPIFEYLHEKKFTEFLIEHLSEENLDILVKCAQIPTFLTPKFINQIMLLEHNRKWEIISKTISYSESPSDFLPLLDESIFFIDSYTENNFSVAHVSALLFISEMINSCSDTLSEIDFESFNQILIRVLQNFPNHSIAINTVFLIIEELITSTQSRQMAIDTFIPFLSDYLLETSPKSSNKIMKSFTAQLFQRLLSTEETDAGLESDLSQNDGYLAATEYIIEIYNPLIESCYGYTPQAFAVTNDEPGFDHFTESPPLMI
;
A
#
# COMPACT_ATOMS: atom_id res chain seq x y z
N MET A 1 34.92 -15.39 -21.63
CA MET A 1 33.52 -14.92 -21.48
C MET A 1 32.69 -15.56 -22.59
N LEU A 2 32.06 -16.70 -22.31
CA LEU A 2 31.15 -17.37 -23.24
C LEU A 2 29.73 -16.91 -22.89
N SER A 3 29.14 -16.03 -23.71
CA SER A 3 27.73 -15.71 -23.62
C SER A 3 26.94 -16.94 -24.10
N ILE A 4 26.33 -17.67 -23.18
CA ILE A 4 25.43 -18.75 -23.55
C ILE A 4 24.22 -18.10 -24.23
N GLN A 5 24.07 -18.26 -25.54
CA GLN A 5 22.78 -18.15 -26.20
C GLN A 5 21.96 -19.34 -25.68
N VAL A 6 21.24 -19.12 -24.57
CA VAL A 6 20.54 -20.16 -23.82
C VAL A 6 19.54 -20.92 -24.69
N ILE A 7 19.07 -20.29 -25.76
CA ILE A 7 18.18 -20.92 -26.74
C ILE A 7 18.72 -20.53 -28.13
N PRO A 8 19.23 -21.48 -28.94
CA PRO A 8 19.68 -21.17 -30.29
C PRO A 8 18.47 -20.75 -31.13
N PHE A 9 18.40 -19.46 -31.44
CA PHE A 9 17.50 -18.94 -32.46
C PHE A 9 18.28 -18.90 -33.78
N ASP A 10 18.01 -19.83 -34.68
CA ASP A 10 18.58 -19.81 -36.02
C ASP A 10 17.58 -19.13 -36.99
N PRO A 11 17.84 -17.87 -37.41
CA PRO A 11 16.98 -17.17 -38.35
C PRO A 11 16.96 -17.80 -39.76
N LEU A 12 17.86 -18.74 -40.07
CA LEU A 12 17.91 -19.46 -41.35
C LEU A 12 17.03 -20.72 -41.36
N LEU A 13 16.68 -21.28 -40.20
CA LEU A 13 15.93 -22.55 -40.14
C LEU A 13 14.43 -22.41 -40.43
N HIS A 14 13.86 -21.20 -40.33
CA HIS A 14 12.41 -21.00 -40.51
C HIS A 14 12.08 -19.73 -41.29
N GLN A 15 12.38 -19.75 -42.58
CA GLN A 15 12.14 -18.65 -43.53
C GLN A 15 10.67 -18.20 -43.52
N ASP A 16 9.72 -19.11 -43.35
CA ASP A 16 8.28 -18.80 -43.24
C ASP A 16 7.94 -17.98 -41.98
N PHE A 17 8.53 -18.33 -40.83
CA PHE A 17 8.34 -17.60 -39.58
C PHE A 17 8.96 -16.19 -39.65
N VAL A 18 10.17 -16.07 -40.18
CA VAL A 18 10.84 -14.76 -40.35
C VAL A 18 10.06 -13.88 -41.32
N THR A 19 9.54 -14.44 -42.41
CA THR A 19 8.71 -13.71 -43.40
C THR A 19 7.39 -13.25 -42.79
N LEU A 20 6.74 -14.10 -41.98
CA LEU A 20 5.51 -13.77 -41.26
C LEU A 20 5.74 -12.62 -40.25
N MET A 21 6.84 -12.65 -39.50
CA MET A 21 7.13 -11.74 -38.38
C MET A 21 7.76 -10.41 -38.80
N SER A 22 8.38 -10.33 -39.98
CA SER A 22 9.07 -9.12 -40.47
C SER A 22 8.16 -8.10 -41.17
N SER A 23 6.88 -8.42 -41.36
CA SER A 23 5.90 -7.54 -41.98
C SER A 23 5.07 -6.75 -40.94
N ASP A 24 5.49 -5.52 -40.63
CA ASP A 24 4.88 -4.64 -39.61
C ASP A 24 3.36 -4.44 -39.77
N LEU A 25 2.89 -4.41 -41.02
CA LEU A 25 1.48 -4.23 -41.37
C LEU A 25 0.62 -5.44 -40.98
N THR A 26 1.23 -6.62 -40.92
CA THR A 26 0.54 -7.90 -40.76
C THR A 26 0.47 -8.27 -39.30
N VAL A 27 1.52 -8.10 -38.50
CA VAL A 27 1.50 -8.42 -37.05
C VAL A 27 0.45 -7.57 -36.32
N THR A 28 0.39 -6.27 -36.58
CA THR A 28 -0.58 -5.37 -35.93
C THR A 28 -2.03 -5.64 -36.38
N ARG A 29 -2.24 -6.02 -37.66
CA ARG A 29 -3.56 -6.44 -38.18
C ARG A 29 -3.95 -7.84 -37.72
N LEU A 30 -2.99 -8.76 -37.62
CA LEU A 30 -3.16 -10.12 -37.14
C LEU A 30 -3.54 -10.09 -35.66
N ILE A 31 -2.80 -9.37 -34.80
CA ILE A 31 -3.16 -9.21 -33.37
C ILE A 31 -4.62 -8.71 -33.19
N LYS A 32 -5.12 -7.85 -34.09
CA LYS A 32 -6.54 -7.42 -34.09
C LYS A 32 -7.54 -8.50 -34.57
N MET A 33 -7.10 -9.51 -35.31
CA MET A 33 -7.91 -10.65 -35.79
C MET A 33 -7.78 -11.86 -34.84
N TYR A 34 -8.32 -11.69 -33.64
CA TYR A 34 -8.19 -12.55 -32.47
C TYR A 34 -8.35 -14.07 -32.68
N ARG A 35 -9.20 -14.51 -33.62
CA ARG A 35 -9.49 -15.95 -33.86
C ARG A 35 -8.64 -16.60 -34.95
N THR A 36 -8.10 -15.83 -35.90
CA THR A 36 -7.34 -16.36 -37.05
C THR A 36 -5.84 -16.52 -36.72
N VAL A 37 -5.37 -15.78 -35.71
CA VAL A 37 -3.97 -15.81 -35.22
C VAL A 37 -3.64 -17.09 -34.48
N THR A 38 -4.58 -17.63 -33.72
CA THR A 38 -4.33 -18.74 -32.81
C THR A 38 -3.81 -19.99 -33.53
N SER A 39 -4.51 -20.41 -34.59
CA SER A 39 -4.11 -21.59 -35.37
C SER A 39 -2.80 -21.39 -36.14
N LEU A 40 -2.47 -20.13 -36.46
CA LEU A 40 -1.34 -19.79 -37.31
C LEU A 40 -0.02 -19.74 -36.52
N PHE A 41 -0.07 -19.34 -35.25
CA PHE A 41 1.11 -19.23 -34.38
C PHE A 41 1.29 -20.38 -33.40
N THR A 42 0.24 -21.15 -33.12
CA THR A 42 0.36 -22.34 -32.25
C THR A 42 1.47 -23.31 -32.71
N PRO A 43 1.60 -23.64 -34.02
CA PRO A 43 2.69 -24.49 -34.50
C PRO A 43 4.09 -23.89 -34.32
N HIS A 44 4.18 -22.57 -34.13
CA HIS A 44 5.42 -21.80 -34.00
C HIS A 44 5.70 -21.32 -32.57
N ALA A 45 5.04 -21.92 -31.58
CA ALA A 45 5.20 -21.57 -30.17
C ALA A 45 6.68 -21.64 -29.73
N ASN A 46 7.40 -22.68 -30.14
CA ASN A 46 8.78 -22.90 -29.75
C ASN A 46 9.72 -21.79 -30.27
N GLU A 47 9.49 -21.35 -31.52
CA GLU A 47 10.24 -20.28 -32.20
C GLU A 47 9.90 -18.90 -31.65
N LEU A 48 8.62 -18.66 -31.33
CA LEU A 48 8.19 -17.44 -30.66
C LEU A 48 8.90 -17.27 -29.31
N LEU A 49 8.95 -18.34 -28.51
CA LEU A 49 9.62 -18.31 -27.21
C LEU A 49 11.14 -18.11 -27.34
N ALA A 50 11.79 -18.82 -28.27
CA ALA A 50 13.21 -18.64 -28.55
C ALA A 50 13.53 -17.21 -29.00
N CYS A 51 12.73 -16.66 -29.91
CA CYS A 51 12.89 -15.30 -30.42
C CYS A 51 12.74 -14.27 -29.30
N MET A 52 11.68 -14.39 -28.48
CA MET A 52 11.46 -13.50 -27.35
C MET A 52 12.63 -13.57 -26.35
N LEU A 53 12.99 -14.77 -25.91
CA LEU A 53 14.04 -14.98 -24.89
C LEU A 53 15.46 -14.80 -25.41
N SER A 54 15.65 -14.53 -26.71
CA SER A 54 16.97 -14.21 -27.26
C SER A 54 17.59 -13.00 -26.57
N THR A 55 18.93 -12.93 -26.56
CA THR A 55 19.69 -11.79 -26.05
C THR A 55 19.65 -10.57 -26.98
N LEU A 56 18.92 -10.66 -28.10
CA LEU A 56 18.75 -9.57 -29.04
C LEU A 56 17.98 -8.40 -28.40
N ASP A 57 18.35 -7.19 -28.85
CA ASP A 57 17.73 -5.93 -28.42
C ASP A 57 16.20 -5.99 -28.61
N SER A 58 15.44 -5.47 -27.64
CA SER A 58 13.98 -5.35 -27.72
C SER A 58 13.52 -4.45 -28.86
N LYS A 59 14.40 -3.58 -29.38
CA LYS A 59 14.20 -2.81 -30.61
C LYS A 59 14.22 -3.66 -31.89
N ASN A 60 14.68 -4.91 -31.81
CA ASN A 60 14.59 -5.83 -32.94
C ASN A 60 13.11 -6.13 -33.23
N LYS A 61 12.69 -5.91 -34.48
CA LYS A 61 11.30 -6.09 -34.91
C LYS A 61 10.75 -7.49 -34.62
N LEU A 62 11.57 -8.53 -34.82
CA LEU A 62 11.17 -9.93 -34.57
C LEU A 62 10.92 -10.17 -33.09
N VAL A 63 11.82 -9.68 -32.22
CA VAL A 63 11.68 -9.77 -30.76
C VAL A 63 10.47 -8.99 -30.28
N SER A 64 10.25 -7.77 -30.80
CA SER A 64 9.10 -6.94 -30.46
C SER A 64 7.79 -7.60 -30.88
N ALA A 65 7.71 -8.14 -32.09
CA ALA A 65 6.55 -8.86 -32.59
C ALA A 65 6.28 -10.13 -31.76
N ALA A 66 7.32 -10.92 -31.45
CA ALA A 66 7.18 -12.12 -30.64
C ALA A 66 6.66 -11.76 -29.23
N THR A 67 7.24 -10.74 -28.61
CA THR A 67 6.79 -10.25 -27.28
C THR A 67 5.33 -9.82 -27.31
N LYS A 68 4.88 -9.07 -28.33
CA LYS A 68 3.48 -8.65 -28.46
C LYS A 68 2.51 -9.81 -28.64
N ILE A 69 2.89 -10.83 -29.42
CA ILE A 69 2.05 -12.02 -29.63
C ILE A 69 1.96 -12.83 -28.33
N LEU A 70 3.08 -13.02 -27.64
CA LEU A 70 3.14 -13.78 -26.39
C LEU A 70 2.43 -13.08 -25.22
N ASN A 71 2.44 -11.75 -25.20
CA ASN A 71 1.72 -10.94 -24.22
C ASN A 71 0.24 -10.74 -24.57
N SER A 72 -0.23 -11.23 -25.72
CA SER A 72 -1.67 -11.19 -26.03
C SER A 72 -2.46 -12.14 -25.12
N GLU A 73 -3.74 -11.87 -24.91
CA GLU A 73 -4.68 -12.69 -24.14
C GLU A 73 -5.03 -14.05 -24.84
N ASN A 74 -4.17 -14.55 -25.72
CA ASN A 74 -4.40 -15.79 -26.47
C ASN A 74 -4.00 -17.04 -25.66
N TYR A 75 -4.94 -17.54 -24.87
CA TYR A 75 -4.73 -18.68 -23.96
C TYR A 75 -4.27 -19.99 -24.65
N LEU A 76 -4.65 -20.20 -25.92
CA LEU A 76 -4.28 -21.43 -26.66
C LEU A 76 -2.79 -21.43 -27.06
N ILE A 77 -2.30 -20.34 -27.65
CA ILE A 77 -0.86 -20.18 -27.90
C ILE A 77 -0.11 -20.28 -26.58
N LYS A 78 -0.65 -19.62 -25.54
CA LYS A 78 -0.05 -19.60 -24.21
C LYS A 78 0.15 -21.00 -23.63
N ASN A 79 -0.87 -21.84 -23.68
CA ASN A 79 -0.80 -23.21 -23.17
C ASN A 79 0.14 -24.12 -23.97
N GLU A 80 0.22 -23.94 -25.29
CA GLU A 80 1.14 -24.74 -26.11
C GLU A 80 2.60 -24.37 -25.85
N LEU A 81 2.90 -23.09 -25.59
CA LEU A 81 4.24 -22.64 -25.19
C LEU A 81 4.77 -23.35 -23.95
N LEU A 82 3.92 -23.53 -22.93
CA LEU A 82 4.31 -24.19 -21.67
C LEU A 82 4.66 -25.68 -21.86
N LYS A 83 4.33 -26.27 -23.02
CA LYS A 83 4.67 -27.65 -23.39
C LYS A 83 5.95 -27.74 -24.24
N THR A 84 6.51 -26.60 -24.67
CA THR A 84 7.64 -26.59 -25.60
C THR A 84 8.96 -27.00 -24.93
N PRO A 85 9.89 -27.63 -25.68
CA PRO A 85 11.24 -27.89 -25.20
C PRO A 85 11.98 -26.61 -24.78
N ASN A 86 11.79 -25.50 -25.50
CA ASN A 86 12.44 -24.23 -25.17
C ASN A 86 11.98 -23.66 -23.82
N PHE A 87 10.74 -23.90 -23.41
CA PHE A 87 10.29 -23.52 -22.07
C PHE A 87 11.02 -24.34 -21.00
N GLN A 88 11.18 -25.65 -21.20
CA GLN A 88 11.98 -26.48 -20.29
C GLN A 88 13.45 -26.05 -20.24
N LEU A 89 14.05 -25.70 -21.38
CA LEU A 89 15.41 -25.17 -21.44
C LEU A 89 15.54 -23.83 -20.70
N ALA A 90 14.55 -22.94 -20.83
CA ALA A 90 14.51 -21.68 -20.08
C ALA A 90 14.47 -21.91 -18.56
N ILE A 91 13.68 -22.89 -18.09
CA ILE A 91 13.63 -23.30 -16.68
C ILE A 91 14.98 -23.86 -16.23
N GLN A 92 15.58 -24.76 -17.01
CA GLN A 92 16.89 -25.33 -16.69
C GLN A 92 17.96 -24.25 -16.60
N ALA A 93 17.92 -23.26 -17.49
CA ALA A 93 18.81 -22.12 -17.44
C ALA A 93 18.68 -21.37 -16.12
N MET A 94 17.46 -20.99 -15.71
CA MET A 94 17.20 -20.31 -14.42
C MET A 94 17.73 -21.09 -13.21
N ASN A 95 17.65 -22.42 -13.25
CA ASN A 95 18.15 -23.32 -12.20
C ASN A 95 19.67 -23.46 -12.16
N SER A 96 20.38 -23.26 -13.27
CA SER A 96 21.77 -23.69 -13.42
C SER A 96 22.84 -22.78 -12.78
N ASP A 97 22.47 -21.76 -12.01
CA ASP A 97 23.37 -20.78 -11.34
C ASP A 97 24.45 -20.13 -12.22
N MET A 98 24.34 -20.27 -13.54
CA MET A 98 25.26 -19.67 -14.50
C MET A 98 25.00 -18.17 -14.66
N ASN A 99 25.97 -17.44 -15.22
CA ASN A 99 25.86 -16.03 -15.62
C ASN A 99 24.80 -15.83 -16.72
N ILE A 100 23.52 -16.00 -16.37
CA ILE A 100 22.38 -15.77 -17.26
C ILE A 100 22.32 -14.27 -17.57
N SER A 101 22.06 -13.95 -18.83
CA SER A 101 21.88 -12.56 -19.26
C SER A 101 20.74 -11.89 -18.47
N PRO A 102 20.95 -10.70 -17.88
CA PRO A 102 19.88 -9.94 -17.24
C PRO A 102 18.69 -9.68 -18.18
N ILE A 103 18.96 -9.48 -19.48
CA ILE A 103 17.92 -9.29 -20.51
C ILE A 103 17.03 -10.54 -20.63
N PHE A 104 17.63 -11.73 -20.59
CA PHE A 104 16.87 -12.99 -20.60
C PHE A 104 15.97 -13.07 -19.37
N VAL A 105 16.53 -12.81 -18.17
CA VAL A 105 15.78 -12.87 -16.91
C VAL A 105 14.62 -11.87 -16.94
N SER A 106 14.84 -10.64 -17.41
CA SER A 106 13.79 -9.62 -17.51
C SER A 106 12.64 -10.06 -18.42
N LYS A 107 12.96 -10.54 -19.63
CA LYS A 107 11.94 -10.98 -20.59
C LYS A 107 11.19 -12.21 -20.07
N PHE A 108 11.89 -13.13 -19.41
CA PHE A 108 11.27 -14.32 -18.85
C PHE A 108 10.37 -13.99 -17.65
N ALA A 109 10.76 -13.04 -16.80
CA ALA A 109 9.92 -12.54 -15.71
C ALA A 109 8.60 -11.94 -16.24
N ILE A 110 8.67 -11.04 -17.24
CA ILE A 110 7.47 -10.44 -17.86
C ILE A 110 6.56 -11.51 -18.45
N PHE A 111 7.14 -12.51 -19.10
CA PHE A 111 6.38 -13.63 -19.64
C PHE A 111 5.65 -14.40 -18.53
N VAL A 112 6.35 -14.76 -17.45
CA VAL A 112 5.77 -15.49 -16.31
C VAL A 112 4.69 -14.67 -15.62
N GLU A 113 4.94 -13.37 -15.38
CA GLU A 113 3.98 -12.42 -14.81
C GLU A 113 2.67 -12.44 -15.58
N ASN A 114 2.71 -12.28 -16.90
CA ASN A 114 1.52 -12.22 -17.73
C ASN A 114 0.70 -13.51 -17.69
N TYR A 115 1.35 -14.67 -17.53
CA TYR A 115 0.65 -15.94 -17.40
C TYR A 115 0.01 -16.12 -16.03
N LEU A 116 0.73 -15.77 -14.97
CA LEU A 116 0.22 -15.85 -13.61
C LEU A 116 -0.89 -14.83 -13.36
N LYS A 117 -0.86 -13.67 -14.05
CA LYS A 117 -1.95 -12.70 -14.02
C LYS A 117 -3.25 -13.25 -14.62
N ASP A 118 -3.15 -14.12 -15.64
CA ASP A 118 -4.30 -14.73 -16.32
C ASP A 118 -4.80 -16.02 -15.62
N ASP A 119 -3.88 -16.85 -15.12
CA ASP A 119 -4.20 -18.12 -14.46
C ASP A 119 -3.23 -18.41 -13.29
N PRO A 120 -3.52 -17.87 -12.10
CA PRO A 120 -2.69 -18.02 -10.91
C PRO A 120 -2.44 -19.48 -10.48
N ASN A 121 -3.36 -20.39 -10.81
CA ASN A 121 -3.28 -21.81 -10.44
C ASN A 121 -2.13 -22.55 -11.13
N LEU A 122 -1.58 -21.98 -12.21
CA LEU A 122 -0.42 -22.54 -12.90
C LEU A 122 0.85 -22.49 -12.05
N ILE A 123 0.87 -21.74 -10.94
CA ILE A 123 2.05 -21.56 -10.10
C ILE A 123 2.64 -22.89 -9.62
N HIS A 124 1.81 -23.83 -9.17
CA HIS A 124 2.27 -25.12 -8.66
C HIS A 124 2.57 -26.15 -9.77
N THR A 125 1.91 -26.05 -10.93
CA THR A 125 1.98 -27.10 -11.97
C THR A 125 2.94 -26.78 -13.10
N LYS A 126 3.12 -25.48 -13.43
CA LYS A 126 3.91 -25.02 -14.58
C LYS A 126 5.04 -24.08 -14.17
N PHE A 127 4.83 -23.28 -13.12
CA PHE A 127 5.80 -22.29 -12.65
C PHE A 127 6.41 -22.64 -11.30
N PHE A 128 6.61 -23.93 -11.01
CA PHE A 128 7.24 -24.40 -9.75
C PHE A 128 8.69 -23.92 -9.55
N PHE A 129 9.27 -23.25 -10.54
CA PHE A 129 10.59 -22.61 -10.52
C PHE A 129 10.51 -21.09 -10.22
N PHE A 130 9.30 -20.54 -10.02
CA PHE A 130 9.08 -19.10 -9.84
C PHE A 130 9.89 -18.50 -8.69
N SER A 131 10.08 -19.26 -7.61
CA SER A 131 10.92 -18.84 -6.48
C SER A 131 12.38 -18.54 -6.87
N LEU A 132 12.86 -19.01 -8.02
CA LEU A 132 14.22 -18.70 -8.50
C LEU A 132 14.36 -17.25 -8.99
N PHE A 133 13.27 -16.54 -9.28
CA PHE A 133 13.36 -15.12 -9.61
C PHE A 133 13.77 -14.28 -8.41
N VAL A 134 13.53 -14.77 -7.20
CA VAL A 134 13.76 -14.07 -5.95
C VAL A 134 15.23 -13.60 -5.81
N LYS A 135 16.21 -14.41 -6.24
CA LYS A 135 17.65 -14.04 -6.27
C LYS A 135 18.01 -12.91 -7.24
N HIS A 136 17.09 -12.51 -8.11
CA HIS A 136 17.30 -11.47 -9.12
C HIS A 136 16.60 -10.14 -8.79
N ILE A 137 15.79 -10.08 -7.72
CA ILE A 137 15.00 -8.88 -7.35
C ILE A 137 15.88 -7.64 -7.26
N SER A 138 17.00 -7.71 -6.54
CA SER A 138 17.90 -6.57 -6.31
C SER A 138 18.69 -6.12 -7.54
N LYS A 139 18.71 -6.91 -8.61
CA LYS A 139 19.56 -6.67 -9.80
C LYS A 139 18.76 -6.51 -11.09
N ASN A 140 17.45 -6.72 -11.05
CA ASN A 140 16.60 -6.74 -12.24
C ASN A 140 15.25 -6.07 -11.99
N THR A 141 15.09 -4.86 -12.54
CA THR A 141 13.87 -4.04 -12.37
C THR A 141 12.61 -4.74 -12.86
N SER A 142 12.67 -5.56 -13.91
CA SER A 142 11.50 -6.31 -14.38
C SER A 142 11.09 -7.41 -13.41
N VAL A 143 12.05 -8.06 -12.74
CA VAL A 143 11.77 -9.04 -11.70
C VAL A 143 11.17 -8.36 -10.48
N TYR A 144 11.76 -7.24 -10.04
CA TYR A 144 11.21 -6.41 -8.97
C TYR A 144 9.75 -6.02 -9.27
N SER A 145 9.51 -5.48 -10.46
CA SER A 145 8.18 -5.05 -10.90
C SER A 145 7.19 -6.21 -10.93
N MET A 146 7.60 -7.38 -11.44
CA MET A 146 6.77 -8.58 -11.43
C MET A 146 6.31 -8.95 -10.01
N PHE A 147 7.21 -8.95 -9.03
CA PHE A 147 6.82 -9.23 -7.64
C PHE A 147 5.88 -8.17 -7.07
N ILE A 148 6.17 -6.88 -7.28
CA ILE A 148 5.28 -5.80 -6.83
C ILE A 148 3.88 -5.97 -7.42
N GLU A 149 3.79 -6.22 -8.73
CA GLU A 149 2.53 -6.37 -9.46
C GLU A 149 1.73 -7.59 -9.01
N LEU A 150 2.38 -8.73 -8.81
CA LEU A 150 1.73 -9.95 -8.33
C LEU A 150 1.29 -9.85 -6.87
N LEU A 151 1.94 -9.00 -6.07
CA LEU A 151 1.57 -8.73 -4.68
C LEU A 151 0.49 -7.63 -4.54
N VAL A 152 0.02 -7.01 -5.63
CA VAL A 152 -1.13 -6.10 -5.57
C VAL A 152 -2.38 -6.91 -5.26
N ASN A 153 -2.98 -6.63 -4.10
CA ASN A 153 -4.07 -7.40 -3.49
C ASN A 153 -5.22 -7.71 -4.48
N LYS A 154 -5.25 -8.96 -4.95
CA LYS A 154 -6.35 -9.59 -5.67
C LYS A 154 -6.57 -10.97 -5.06
N ALA A 155 -7.79 -11.26 -4.61
CA ALA A 155 -8.13 -12.56 -4.02
C ALA A 155 -7.78 -13.74 -4.96
N GLU A 156 -7.81 -13.52 -6.27
CA GLU A 156 -7.42 -14.48 -7.31
C GLU A 156 -5.96 -14.93 -7.22
N TYR A 157 -5.07 -14.13 -6.60
CA TYR A 157 -3.64 -14.42 -6.50
C TYR A 157 -3.25 -15.18 -5.23
N LEU A 158 -4.22 -15.62 -4.43
CA LEU A 158 -3.99 -16.44 -3.24
C LEU A 158 -3.08 -17.67 -3.51
N PRO A 159 -3.23 -18.45 -4.60
CA PRO A 159 -2.33 -19.56 -4.89
C PRO A 159 -0.85 -19.14 -5.03
N ILE A 160 -0.60 -17.93 -5.55
CA ILE A 160 0.75 -17.40 -5.69
C ILE A 160 1.31 -17.03 -4.31
N PHE A 161 0.49 -16.44 -3.44
CA PHE A 161 0.89 -16.08 -2.08
C PHE A 161 1.21 -17.32 -1.24
N GLU A 162 0.35 -18.34 -1.30
CA GLU A 162 0.57 -19.63 -0.65
C GLU A 162 1.87 -20.28 -1.15
N TYR A 163 2.07 -20.34 -2.48
CA TYR A 163 3.31 -20.86 -3.05
C TYR A 163 4.55 -20.09 -2.58
N LEU A 164 4.51 -18.76 -2.56
CA LEU A 164 5.63 -17.94 -2.08
C LEU A 164 5.89 -18.16 -0.59
N HIS A 165 4.85 -18.28 0.20
CA HIS A 165 4.95 -18.59 1.62
C HIS A 165 5.61 -19.96 1.84
N GLU A 166 5.17 -21.00 1.13
CA GLU A 166 5.79 -22.34 1.16
C GLU A 166 7.29 -22.30 0.82
N LYS A 167 7.69 -21.37 -0.06
CA LYS A 167 9.08 -21.18 -0.47
C LYS A 167 9.88 -20.21 0.41
N LYS A 168 9.35 -19.83 1.58
CA LYS A 168 10.02 -18.94 2.54
C LYS A 168 10.43 -17.59 1.94
N PHE A 169 9.56 -17.07 1.08
CA PHE A 169 9.83 -15.86 0.32
C PHE A 169 10.15 -14.67 1.21
N THR A 170 9.33 -14.40 2.24
CA THR A 170 9.54 -13.25 3.12
C THR A 170 10.83 -13.34 3.91
N GLU A 171 11.22 -14.54 4.36
CA GLU A 171 12.49 -14.69 5.08
C GLU A 171 13.68 -14.48 4.15
N PHE A 172 13.60 -14.95 2.90
CA PHE A 172 14.60 -14.60 1.91
C PHE A 172 14.71 -13.08 1.75
N LEU A 173 13.57 -12.39 1.61
CA LEU A 173 13.57 -10.95 1.38
C LEU A 173 14.23 -10.19 2.53
N ILE A 174 13.91 -10.55 3.77
CA ILE A 174 14.51 -9.91 4.96
C ILE A 174 16.02 -10.14 4.99
N GLU A 175 16.48 -11.33 4.61
CA GLU A 175 17.91 -11.67 4.63
C GLU A 175 18.72 -11.05 3.46
N HIS A 176 18.08 -10.67 2.35
CA HIS A 176 18.79 -10.37 1.10
C HIS A 176 18.43 -9.04 0.43
N LEU A 177 17.34 -8.37 0.84
CA LEU A 177 16.99 -7.07 0.27
C LEU A 177 17.74 -5.94 0.97
N SER A 178 18.21 -4.99 0.14
CA SER A 178 18.68 -3.69 0.60
C SER A 178 17.51 -2.75 0.93
N GLU A 179 17.80 -1.65 1.64
CA GLU A 179 16.82 -0.60 1.98
C GLU A 179 16.04 -0.08 0.77
N GLU A 180 16.66 -0.05 -0.41
CA GLU A 180 16.08 0.42 -1.67
C GLU A 180 14.94 -0.47 -2.18
N ASN A 181 14.83 -1.72 -1.70
CA ASN A 181 13.85 -2.70 -2.18
C ASN A 181 12.80 -3.08 -1.13
N LEU A 182 12.73 -2.35 -0.01
CA LEU A 182 11.81 -2.65 1.09
C LEU A 182 10.32 -2.52 0.73
N ASP A 183 9.97 -1.89 -0.40
CA ASP A 183 8.56 -1.77 -0.80
C ASP A 183 7.91 -3.16 -1.01
N ILE A 184 8.68 -4.16 -1.44
CA ILE A 184 8.16 -5.54 -1.55
C ILE A 184 7.78 -6.07 -0.16
N LEU A 185 8.59 -5.81 0.87
CA LEU A 185 8.26 -6.20 2.25
C LEU A 185 7.04 -5.43 2.78
N VAL A 186 6.90 -4.16 2.43
CA VAL A 186 5.69 -3.38 2.73
C VAL A 186 4.45 -4.01 2.07
N LYS A 187 4.56 -4.50 0.82
CA LYS A 187 3.47 -5.24 0.16
C LYS A 187 3.19 -6.58 0.82
N CYS A 188 4.22 -7.32 1.21
CA CYS A 188 4.05 -8.57 1.96
C CYS A 188 3.31 -8.35 3.30
N ALA A 189 3.61 -7.26 3.99
CA ALA A 189 2.96 -6.90 5.25
C ALA A 189 1.45 -6.59 5.12
N GLN A 190 0.95 -6.39 3.89
CA GLN A 190 -0.47 -6.16 3.61
C GLN A 190 -1.24 -7.45 3.27
N ILE A 191 -0.55 -8.60 3.26
CA ILE A 191 -1.12 -9.89 2.85
C ILE A 191 -1.08 -10.84 4.06
N PRO A 192 -2.24 -11.21 4.63
CA PRO A 192 -2.31 -12.03 5.85
C PRO A 192 -1.52 -13.33 5.78
N THR A 193 -1.47 -14.00 4.62
CA THR A 193 -0.70 -15.25 4.40
C THR A 193 0.78 -15.12 4.78
N PHE A 194 1.37 -13.93 4.69
CA PHE A 194 2.78 -13.72 5.01
C PHE A 194 3.04 -13.33 6.46
N LEU A 195 2.01 -12.98 7.24
CA LEU A 195 2.13 -12.48 8.60
C LEU A 195 2.33 -13.59 9.63
N THR A 196 3.37 -14.40 9.41
CA THR A 196 3.73 -15.46 10.35
C THR A 196 4.43 -14.90 11.59
N PRO A 197 4.39 -15.60 12.74
CA PRO A 197 5.14 -15.21 13.93
C PRO A 197 6.64 -15.01 13.66
N LYS A 198 7.21 -15.81 12.75
CA LYS A 198 8.61 -15.65 12.34
C LYS A 198 8.84 -14.36 11.56
N PHE A 199 7.96 -14.04 10.61
CA PHE A 199 8.03 -12.79 9.86
C PHE A 199 7.94 -11.58 10.81
N ILE A 200 6.97 -11.60 11.74
CA ILE A 200 6.78 -10.57 12.76
C ILE A 200 8.06 -10.38 13.60
N ASN A 201 8.61 -11.47 14.15
CA ASN A 201 9.84 -11.40 14.92
C ASN A 201 11.01 -10.83 14.11
N GLN A 202 11.12 -11.17 12.82
CA GLN A 202 12.20 -10.67 11.98
C GLN A 202 12.05 -9.18 11.65
N ILE A 203 10.83 -8.67 11.38
CA ILE A 203 10.62 -7.24 11.11
C ILE A 203 10.84 -6.38 12.35
N MET A 204 10.54 -6.89 13.55
CA MET A 204 10.81 -6.20 14.81
C MET A 204 12.31 -5.98 15.04
N LEU A 205 13.14 -6.91 14.56
CA LEU A 205 14.60 -6.87 14.69
C LEU A 205 15.30 -6.03 13.60
N LEU A 206 14.56 -5.44 12.66
CA LEU A 206 15.16 -4.55 11.68
C LEU A 206 15.69 -3.28 12.36
N GLU A 207 16.91 -2.87 12.04
CA GLU A 207 17.53 -1.65 12.57
C GLU A 207 17.29 -0.42 11.68
N HIS A 208 16.54 -0.58 10.58
CA HIS A 208 16.34 0.45 9.57
C HIS A 208 15.08 1.29 9.83
N ASN A 209 15.15 2.61 9.63
CA ASN A 209 14.00 3.52 9.82
C ASN A 209 12.77 3.13 8.99
N ARG A 210 12.97 2.59 7.78
CA ARG A 210 11.86 2.13 6.92
C ARG A 210 11.10 0.93 7.48
N LYS A 211 11.57 0.29 8.57
CA LYS A 211 10.83 -0.78 9.25
C LYS A 211 9.44 -0.33 9.70
N TRP A 212 9.28 0.95 10.06
CA TRP A 212 8.01 1.51 10.47
C TRP A 212 6.95 1.43 9.36
N GLU A 213 7.36 1.56 8.09
CA GLU A 213 6.47 1.37 6.94
C GLU A 213 5.91 -0.05 6.88
N ILE A 214 6.70 -1.05 7.28
CA ILE A 214 6.31 -2.48 7.28
C ILE A 214 5.46 -2.79 8.52
N ILE A 215 5.93 -2.35 9.70
CA ILE A 215 5.27 -2.59 10.99
C ILE A 215 3.88 -1.98 11.02
N SER A 216 3.75 -0.71 10.59
CA SER A 216 2.45 -0.02 10.53
C SER A 216 1.43 -0.69 9.61
N LYS A 217 1.88 -1.49 8.63
CA LYS A 217 0.98 -2.31 7.80
C LYS A 217 0.68 -3.66 8.42
N THR A 218 1.64 -4.24 9.14
CA THR A 218 1.50 -5.56 9.74
C THR A 218 0.49 -5.54 10.89
N ILE A 219 0.52 -4.50 11.73
CA ILE A 219 -0.33 -4.43 12.92
C ILE A 219 -1.84 -4.49 12.60
N SER A 220 -2.29 -3.79 11.56
CA SER A 220 -3.71 -3.77 11.15
C SER A 220 -4.27 -5.12 10.71
N TYR A 221 -3.39 -6.09 10.47
CA TYR A 221 -3.76 -7.46 10.10
C TYR A 221 -3.25 -8.50 11.11
N SER A 222 -2.62 -8.06 12.21
CA SER A 222 -2.09 -8.95 13.23
C SER A 222 -3.22 -9.50 14.10
N GLU A 223 -3.22 -10.80 14.34
CA GLU A 223 -4.11 -11.43 15.33
C GLU A 223 -3.67 -11.16 16.78
N SER A 224 -2.43 -10.68 16.98
CA SER A 224 -1.86 -10.38 18.30
C SER A 224 -1.12 -9.05 18.29
N PRO A 225 -1.83 -7.90 18.27
CA PRO A 225 -1.22 -6.58 18.31
C PRO A 225 -0.31 -6.35 19.53
N SER A 226 -0.59 -7.03 20.65
CA SER A 226 0.21 -6.98 21.87
C SER A 226 1.68 -7.38 21.68
N ASP A 227 1.98 -8.20 20.67
CA ASP A 227 3.36 -8.62 20.35
C ASP A 227 4.24 -7.43 19.95
N PHE A 228 3.63 -6.31 19.54
CA PHE A 228 4.33 -5.09 19.13
C PHE A 228 4.50 -4.07 20.26
N LEU A 229 3.96 -4.30 21.47
CA LEU A 229 4.13 -3.40 22.63
C LEU A 229 5.59 -3.02 22.89
N PRO A 230 6.60 -3.92 22.79
CA PRO A 230 8.00 -3.55 23.02
C PRO A 230 8.56 -2.50 22.06
N LEU A 231 7.90 -2.23 20.94
CA LEU A 231 8.32 -1.23 19.96
C LEU A 231 7.72 0.16 20.22
N LEU A 232 6.82 0.30 21.20
CA LEU A 232 6.12 1.55 21.48
C LEU A 232 7.11 2.66 21.85
N ASP A 233 7.96 2.44 22.85
CA ASP A 233 9.00 3.39 23.27
C ASP A 233 9.97 3.73 22.12
N GLU A 234 10.36 2.72 21.34
CA GLU A 234 11.25 2.92 20.19
C GLU A 234 10.59 3.83 19.14
N SER A 235 9.30 3.65 18.88
CA SER A 235 8.55 4.47 17.93
C SER A 235 8.38 5.91 18.41
N ILE A 236 8.10 6.10 19.70
CA ILE A 236 7.97 7.42 20.33
C ILE A 236 9.31 8.14 20.28
N PHE A 237 10.40 7.47 20.66
CA PHE A 237 11.75 8.02 20.57
C PHE A 237 12.14 8.39 19.14
N PHE A 238 11.78 7.54 18.17
CA PHE A 238 12.03 7.81 16.75
C PHE A 238 11.30 9.07 16.28
N ILE A 239 10.03 9.26 16.68
CA ILE A 239 9.27 10.47 16.38
C ILE A 239 9.86 11.69 17.09
N ASP A 240 10.27 11.57 18.35
CA ASP A 240 10.86 12.65 19.14
C ASP A 240 12.19 13.15 18.54
N SER A 241 12.97 12.25 17.94
CA SER A 241 14.25 12.60 17.30
C SER A 241 14.11 13.49 16.05
N TYR A 242 12.87 13.79 15.62
CA TYR A 242 12.58 14.63 14.49
C TYR A 242 13.07 16.08 14.66
N THR A 243 13.59 16.63 13.57
CA THR A 243 13.93 18.06 13.41
C THR A 243 13.20 18.64 12.21
N GLU A 244 12.72 19.88 12.28
CA GLU A 244 11.85 20.63 11.32
C GLU A 244 12.09 20.42 9.80
N ASN A 245 13.26 19.95 9.37
CA ASN A 245 13.62 19.76 7.96
C ASN A 245 13.66 18.29 7.48
N ASN A 246 13.42 17.29 8.34
CA ASN A 246 13.73 15.88 8.06
C ASN A 246 12.57 14.90 8.23
N PHE A 247 11.30 15.34 8.14
CA PHE A 247 10.17 14.45 8.35
C PHE A 247 10.06 13.50 7.16
N SER A 248 10.02 12.20 7.42
CA SER A 248 10.01 11.17 6.40
C SER A 248 8.77 10.29 6.49
N VAL A 249 8.49 9.53 5.42
CA VAL A 249 7.40 8.55 5.40
C VAL A 249 7.49 7.58 6.58
N ALA A 250 8.70 7.19 7.00
CA ALA A 250 8.92 6.34 8.16
C ALA A 250 8.36 6.94 9.46
N HIS A 251 8.48 8.27 9.66
CA HIS A 251 7.93 8.92 10.85
C HIS A 251 6.39 8.98 10.80
N VAL A 252 5.79 9.18 9.60
CA VAL A 252 4.32 9.07 9.43
C VAL A 252 3.88 7.67 9.80
N SER A 253 4.62 6.65 9.34
CA SER A 253 4.32 5.25 9.63
C SER A 253 4.49 4.91 11.10
N ALA A 254 5.47 5.49 11.80
CA ALA A 254 5.60 5.33 13.25
C ALA A 254 4.39 5.92 14.00
N LEU A 255 3.91 7.11 13.60
CA LEU A 255 2.67 7.68 14.15
C LEU A 255 1.45 6.78 13.89
N LEU A 256 1.33 6.24 12.68
CA LEU A 256 0.25 5.31 12.33
C LEU A 256 0.33 4.03 13.16
N PHE A 257 1.53 3.52 13.40
CA PHE A 257 1.74 2.38 14.29
C PHE A 257 1.26 2.67 15.72
N ILE A 258 1.62 3.81 16.30
CA ILE A 258 1.16 4.18 17.65
C ILE A 258 -0.37 4.31 17.69
N SER A 259 -0.95 5.00 16.70
CA SER A 259 -2.41 5.13 16.60
C SER A 259 -3.09 3.77 16.55
N GLU A 260 -2.56 2.83 15.78
CA GLU A 260 -3.14 1.49 15.69
C GLU A 260 -2.96 0.68 16.99
N MET A 261 -1.82 0.82 17.67
CA MET A 261 -1.58 0.18 18.97
C MET A 261 -2.59 0.65 20.02
N ILE A 262 -2.86 1.96 20.09
CA ILE A 262 -3.85 2.51 21.03
C ILE A 262 -5.24 1.93 20.73
N ASN A 263 -5.63 1.88 19.46
CA ASN A 263 -6.94 1.36 19.05
C ASN A 263 -7.09 -0.16 19.23
N SER A 264 -6.00 -0.92 19.06
CA SER A 264 -6.04 -2.37 18.96
C SER A 264 -5.61 -3.09 20.23
N CYS A 265 -4.96 -2.41 21.17
CA CYS A 265 -4.43 -3.01 22.39
C CYS A 265 -4.72 -2.12 23.61
N SER A 266 -5.54 -2.65 24.54
CA SER A 266 -5.99 -1.94 25.75
C SER A 266 -4.88 -1.50 26.69
N ASP A 267 -3.75 -2.21 26.64
CA ASP A 267 -2.64 -2.02 27.56
C ASP A 267 -1.66 -0.95 27.07
N THR A 268 -1.75 -0.54 25.80
CA THR A 268 -0.86 0.45 25.18
C THR A 268 -0.78 1.74 25.99
N LEU A 269 -1.93 2.26 26.43
CA LEU A 269 -2.00 3.52 27.18
C LEU A 269 -1.31 3.44 28.54
N SER A 270 -1.22 2.25 29.13
CA SER A 270 -0.54 2.07 30.43
C SER A 270 0.99 2.07 30.32
N GLU A 271 1.52 1.88 29.12
CA GLU A 271 2.97 1.87 28.84
C GLU A 271 3.49 3.24 28.38
N ILE A 272 2.61 4.21 28.13
CA ILE A 272 3.00 5.54 27.62
C ILE A 272 3.22 6.53 28.78
N ASP A 273 4.37 7.21 28.77
CA ASP A 273 4.55 8.44 29.54
C ASP A 273 3.78 9.59 28.87
N PHE A 274 2.57 9.85 29.37
CA PHE A 274 1.64 10.84 28.80
C PHE A 274 2.20 12.26 28.75
N GLU A 275 3.03 12.67 29.72
CA GLU A 275 3.57 14.03 29.73
C GLU A 275 4.49 14.24 28.54
N SER A 276 5.51 13.38 28.42
CA SER A 276 6.47 13.43 27.32
C SER A 276 5.78 13.21 25.97
N PHE A 277 4.86 12.26 25.90
CA PHE A 277 4.15 11.94 24.66
C PHE A 277 3.27 13.09 24.17
N ASN A 278 2.51 13.74 25.05
CA ASN A 278 1.69 14.88 24.66
C ASN A 278 2.54 16.06 24.15
N GLN A 279 3.71 16.30 24.75
CA GLN A 279 4.65 17.32 24.27
C GLN A 279 5.24 16.98 22.90
N ILE A 280 5.47 15.69 22.60
CA ILE A 280 5.86 15.24 21.27
C ILE A 280 4.74 15.54 20.26
N LEU A 281 3.49 15.18 20.58
CA LEU A 281 2.34 15.44 19.70
C LEU A 281 2.12 16.94 19.44
N ILE A 282 2.24 17.79 20.46
CA ILE A 282 2.17 19.25 20.29
C ILE A 282 3.28 19.74 19.35
N ARG A 283 4.54 19.30 19.56
CA ARG A 283 5.65 19.66 18.67
C ARG A 283 5.40 19.21 17.24
N VAL A 284 4.82 18.03 17.05
CA VAL A 284 4.41 17.55 15.72
C VAL A 284 3.39 18.51 15.11
N LEU A 285 2.34 18.91 15.83
CA LEU A 285 1.34 19.85 15.32
C LEU A 285 1.90 21.25 15.01
N GLN A 286 2.83 21.74 15.83
CA GLN A 286 3.46 23.07 15.66
C GLN A 286 4.43 23.12 14.47
N ASN A 287 5.22 22.07 14.28
CA ASN A 287 6.40 22.09 13.42
C ASN A 287 6.18 21.42 12.06
N PHE A 288 4.97 20.95 11.75
CA PHE A 288 4.74 20.18 10.53
C PHE A 288 4.42 21.02 9.29
N PRO A 289 5.18 20.87 8.20
CA PRO A 289 4.78 21.39 6.89
C PRO A 289 3.77 20.43 6.22
N ASN A 290 2.50 20.81 6.14
CA ASN A 290 1.49 20.36 5.15
C ASN A 290 1.37 18.83 4.87
N HIS A 291 1.68 17.95 5.83
CA HIS A 291 1.49 16.51 5.65
C HIS A 291 0.15 16.09 6.28
N SER A 292 -0.95 16.29 5.55
CA SER A 292 -2.31 16.08 6.06
C SER A 292 -2.53 14.70 6.70
N ILE A 293 -1.83 13.66 6.22
CA ILE A 293 -1.89 12.31 6.82
C ILE A 293 -1.35 12.32 8.25
N ALA A 294 -0.17 12.90 8.49
CA ALA A 294 0.45 12.89 9.81
C ALA A 294 -0.35 13.74 10.81
N ILE A 295 -0.82 14.91 10.36
CA ILE A 295 -1.71 15.76 11.15
C ILE A 295 -2.97 14.99 11.52
N ASN A 296 -3.66 14.39 10.55
CA ASN A 296 -4.85 13.60 10.82
C ASN A 296 -4.58 12.45 11.82
N THR A 297 -3.46 11.75 11.68
CA THR A 297 -3.08 10.69 12.62
C THR A 297 -2.89 11.22 14.04
N VAL A 298 -2.23 12.37 14.22
CA VAL A 298 -2.10 12.99 15.54
C VAL A 298 -3.47 13.38 16.11
N PHE A 299 -4.37 13.93 15.30
CA PHE A 299 -5.73 14.23 15.75
C PHE A 299 -6.52 12.98 16.16
N LEU A 300 -6.37 11.86 15.46
CA LEU A 300 -6.96 10.59 15.86
C LEU A 300 -6.38 10.06 17.18
N ILE A 301 -5.07 10.19 17.38
CA ILE A 301 -4.44 9.84 18.65
C ILE A 301 -4.99 10.73 19.78
N ILE A 302 -5.05 12.05 19.58
CA ILE A 302 -5.57 13.00 20.58
C ILE A 302 -7.01 12.68 20.94
N GLU A 303 -7.85 12.39 19.95
CA GLU A 303 -9.24 12.00 20.17
C GLU A 303 -9.33 10.79 21.08
N GLU A 304 -8.59 9.72 20.76
CA GLU A 304 -8.58 8.49 21.56
C GLU A 304 -8.03 8.72 22.97
N LEU A 305 -7.05 9.61 23.13
CA LEU A 305 -6.53 10.01 24.44
C LEU A 305 -7.57 10.78 25.28
N ILE A 306 -8.39 11.62 24.64
CA ILE A 306 -9.46 12.38 25.31
C ILE A 306 -10.63 11.45 25.67
N THR A 307 -11.02 10.54 24.79
CA THR A 307 -12.14 9.64 25.04
C THR A 307 -11.78 8.51 26.02
N SER A 308 -10.51 8.09 26.08
CA SER A 308 -10.04 7.05 27.01
C SER A 308 -10.00 7.49 28.47
N THR A 309 -10.63 6.70 29.35
CA THR A 309 -10.68 6.95 30.80
C THR A 309 -9.31 6.98 31.49
N GLN A 310 -8.27 6.38 30.89
CA GLN A 310 -6.93 6.33 31.48
C GLN A 310 -6.15 7.64 31.31
N SER A 311 -6.42 8.38 30.23
CA SER A 311 -5.64 9.55 29.79
C SER A 311 -6.46 10.85 29.71
N ARG A 312 -7.80 10.73 29.73
CA ARG A 312 -8.77 11.79 29.47
C ARG A 312 -8.42 13.13 30.11
N GLN A 313 -8.30 13.19 31.43
CA GLN A 313 -8.10 14.45 32.12
C GLN A 313 -6.83 15.17 31.65
N MET A 314 -5.72 14.44 31.57
CA MET A 314 -4.45 15.01 31.15
C MET A 314 -4.46 15.43 29.67
N ALA A 315 -5.13 14.65 28.82
CA ALA A 315 -5.29 14.97 27.41
C ALA A 315 -6.17 16.22 27.21
N ILE A 316 -7.28 16.34 27.96
CA ILE A 316 -8.15 17.53 27.97
C ILE A 316 -7.35 18.77 28.40
N ASP A 317 -6.65 18.69 29.54
CA ASP A 317 -5.88 19.81 30.09
C ASP A 317 -4.75 20.27 29.13
N THR A 318 -4.21 19.36 28.33
CA THR A 318 -3.11 19.64 27.40
C THR A 318 -3.59 20.13 26.03
N PHE A 319 -4.51 19.40 25.40
CA PHE A 319 -4.85 19.62 24.00
C PHE A 319 -6.00 20.59 23.78
N ILE A 320 -6.99 20.64 24.67
CA ILE A 320 -8.15 21.52 24.46
C ILE A 320 -7.74 23.01 24.47
N PRO A 321 -6.95 23.51 25.43
CA PRO A 321 -6.49 24.89 25.40
C PRO A 321 -5.66 25.20 24.14
N PHE A 322 -4.72 24.30 23.81
CA PHE A 322 -3.87 24.44 22.63
C PHE A 322 -4.69 24.52 21.34
N LEU A 323 -5.64 23.61 21.13
CA LEU A 323 -6.43 23.53 19.90
C LEU A 323 -7.51 24.62 19.80
N SER A 324 -8.14 24.98 20.93
CA SER A 324 -9.13 26.06 20.96
C SER A 324 -8.49 27.40 20.57
N ASP A 325 -7.29 27.70 21.05
CA ASP A 325 -6.52 28.87 20.61
C ASP A 325 -6.30 28.87 19.09
N TYR A 326 -5.90 27.75 18.49
CA TYR A 326 -5.74 27.63 17.03
C TYR A 326 -7.04 27.88 16.25
N LEU A 327 -8.18 27.41 16.77
CA LEU A 327 -9.47 27.57 16.12
C LEU A 327 -9.97 29.01 16.22
N LEU A 328 -9.89 29.58 17.41
CA LEU A 328 -10.42 30.89 17.77
C LEU A 328 -9.49 32.06 17.39
N GLU A 329 -8.22 31.80 17.09
CA GLU A 329 -7.27 32.82 16.62
C GLU A 329 -7.81 33.53 15.36
N THR A 330 -8.16 34.81 15.52
CA THR A 330 -8.76 35.66 14.48
C THR A 330 -7.75 36.30 13.53
N SER A 331 -6.44 36.08 13.72
CA SER A 331 -5.39 36.69 12.89
C SER A 331 -5.34 36.10 11.47
N PRO A 332 -5.62 36.89 10.41
CA PRO A 332 -5.62 36.40 9.03
C PRO A 332 -4.22 36.17 8.43
N LYS A 333 -3.14 36.43 9.19
CA LYS A 333 -1.75 36.41 8.69
C LYS A 333 -0.92 35.20 9.10
N SER A 334 -1.40 34.31 9.98
CA SER A 334 -0.62 33.17 10.50
C SER A 334 -1.36 31.83 10.52
N SER A 335 -2.67 31.78 10.23
CA SER A 335 -3.44 30.55 10.46
C SER A 335 -3.18 29.47 9.40
N ASN A 336 -2.58 28.36 9.81
CA ASN A 336 -2.57 27.12 9.05
C ASN A 336 -4.02 26.66 8.86
N LYS A 337 -4.62 26.96 7.70
CA LYS A 337 -6.03 26.65 7.39
C LYS A 337 -6.35 25.15 7.55
N ILE A 338 -5.37 24.30 7.24
CA ILE A 338 -5.49 22.85 7.36
C ILE A 338 -5.69 22.46 8.84
N MET A 339 -4.87 23.04 9.73
CA MET A 339 -5.01 22.82 11.18
C MET A 339 -6.38 23.27 11.70
N LYS A 340 -6.87 24.45 11.29
CA LYS A 340 -8.21 24.91 11.68
C LYS A 340 -9.31 23.93 11.27
N SER A 341 -9.22 23.36 10.06
CA SER A 341 -10.19 22.37 9.60
C SER A 341 -10.13 21.07 10.41
N PHE A 342 -8.94 20.55 10.71
CA PHE A 342 -8.81 19.35 11.55
C PHE A 342 -9.28 19.59 12.99
N THR A 343 -8.95 20.75 13.56
CA THR A 343 -9.42 21.14 14.89
C THR A 343 -10.94 21.22 14.95
N ALA A 344 -11.58 21.88 13.97
CA ALA A 344 -13.04 21.96 13.91
C ALA A 344 -13.67 20.56 13.81
N GLN A 345 -13.08 19.65 13.02
CA GLN A 345 -13.56 18.27 12.92
C GLN A 345 -13.41 17.50 14.24
N LEU A 346 -12.29 17.66 14.96
CA LEU A 346 -12.11 17.00 16.26
C LEU A 346 -13.19 17.43 17.24
N PHE A 347 -13.39 18.74 17.43
CA PHE A 347 -14.40 19.25 18.35
C PHE A 347 -15.83 18.82 17.94
N GLN A 348 -16.14 18.75 16.65
CA GLN A 348 -17.41 18.18 16.19
C GLN A 348 -17.57 16.71 16.61
N ARG A 349 -16.51 15.90 16.48
CA ARG A 349 -16.55 14.49 16.91
C ARG A 349 -16.68 14.36 18.43
N LEU A 350 -15.93 15.16 19.19
CA LEU A 350 -16.05 15.19 20.66
C LEU A 350 -17.47 15.56 21.11
N LEU A 351 -18.09 16.55 20.47
CA LEU A 351 -19.48 16.93 20.72
C LEU A 351 -20.45 15.76 20.46
N SER A 352 -20.24 14.98 19.39
CA SER A 352 -21.05 13.79 19.13
C SER A 352 -20.76 12.65 20.12
N THR A 353 -19.54 12.52 20.62
CA THR A 353 -19.16 11.46 21.57
C THR A 353 -19.68 11.75 22.97
N GLU A 354 -19.63 13.01 23.45
CA GLU A 354 -20.08 13.37 24.80
C GLU A 354 -21.58 13.13 25.01
N GLU A 355 -22.40 13.22 23.95
CA GLU A 355 -23.83 12.82 24.00
C GLU A 355 -24.03 11.37 24.47
N THR A 356 -23.01 10.52 24.31
CA THR A 356 -23.05 9.09 24.65
C THR A 356 -22.13 8.70 25.82
N ASP A 357 -21.25 9.60 26.29
CA ASP A 357 -20.34 9.40 27.43
C ASP A 357 -20.49 10.54 28.43
N ALA A 358 -21.32 10.32 29.46
CA ALA A 358 -21.58 11.29 30.53
C ALA A 358 -20.33 11.65 31.35
N GLY A 359 -19.31 10.76 31.39
CA GLY A 359 -18.04 11.09 32.03
C GLY A 359 -17.26 12.11 31.20
N LEU A 360 -17.24 11.93 29.88
CA LEU A 360 -16.59 12.86 28.95
C LEU A 360 -17.29 14.22 28.96
N GLU A 361 -18.63 14.24 28.92
CA GLU A 361 -19.45 15.48 29.04
C GLU A 361 -19.11 16.26 30.32
N SER A 362 -19.03 15.56 31.46
CA SER A 362 -18.67 16.17 32.75
C SER A 362 -17.28 16.81 32.75
N ASP A 363 -16.30 16.17 32.11
CA ASP A 363 -14.92 16.65 32.08
C ASP A 363 -14.74 17.80 31.08
N LEU A 364 -15.40 17.74 29.92
CA LEU A 364 -15.35 18.78 28.88
C LEU A 364 -16.15 20.03 29.25
N SER A 365 -17.30 19.89 29.91
CA SER A 365 -18.14 21.03 30.34
C SER A 365 -17.48 21.95 31.38
N GLN A 366 -16.40 21.50 32.00
CA GLN A 366 -15.58 22.31 32.92
C GLN A 366 -14.46 23.08 32.20
N ASN A 367 -14.28 22.88 30.89
CA ASN A 367 -13.21 23.50 30.12
C ASN A 367 -13.74 24.66 29.27
N ASP A 368 -13.40 25.89 29.66
CA ASP A 368 -13.82 27.12 28.96
C ASP A 368 -13.39 27.15 27.48
N GLY A 369 -12.22 26.57 27.16
CA GLY A 369 -11.70 26.49 25.79
C GLY A 369 -12.53 25.56 24.91
N TYR A 370 -13.01 24.44 25.46
CA TYR A 370 -13.94 23.55 24.77
C TYR A 370 -15.27 24.26 24.48
N LEU A 371 -15.88 24.90 25.49
CA LEU A 371 -17.16 25.59 25.36
C LEU A 371 -17.11 26.72 24.31
N ALA A 372 -16.03 27.52 24.32
CA ALA A 372 -15.85 28.57 23.32
C ALA A 372 -15.63 28.00 21.90
N ALA A 373 -14.91 26.88 21.78
CA ALA A 373 -14.69 26.22 20.50
C ALA A 373 -15.96 25.60 19.92
N THR A 374 -16.80 24.97 20.75
CA THR A 374 -18.08 24.38 20.31
C THR A 374 -19.09 25.46 19.92
N GLU A 375 -19.19 26.56 20.68
CA GLU A 375 -20.00 27.73 20.30
C GLU A 375 -19.56 28.28 18.94
N TYR A 376 -18.25 28.48 18.71
CA TYR A 376 -17.72 28.90 17.41
C TYR A 376 -18.08 27.91 16.29
N ILE A 377 -18.04 26.61 16.55
CA ILE A 377 -18.38 25.59 15.55
C ILE A 377 -19.85 25.67 15.15
N ILE A 378 -20.73 25.78 16.15
CA ILE A 378 -22.18 25.83 15.97
C ILE A 378 -22.59 27.11 15.26
N GLU A 379 -22.10 28.25 15.73
CA GLU A 379 -22.59 29.55 15.30
C GLU A 379 -21.90 30.08 14.03
N ILE A 380 -20.64 29.67 13.79
CA ILE A 380 -19.82 30.26 12.72
C ILE A 380 -19.38 29.20 11.72
N TYR A 381 -18.72 28.13 12.16
CA TYR A 381 -18.11 27.17 11.23
C TYR A 381 -19.14 26.36 10.43
N ASN A 382 -20.13 25.76 11.10
CA ASN A 382 -21.15 24.93 10.44
C ASN A 382 -21.97 25.72 9.41
N PRO A 383 -22.50 26.92 9.73
CA PRO A 383 -23.20 27.75 8.74
C PRO A 383 -22.32 28.15 7.56
N LEU A 384 -21.02 28.40 7.79
CA LEU A 384 -20.07 28.72 6.71
C LEU A 384 -19.89 27.53 5.76
N ILE A 385 -19.73 26.31 6.29
CA ILE A 385 -19.60 25.10 5.47
C ILE A 385 -20.90 24.82 4.70
N GLU A 386 -22.05 24.93 5.36
CA GLU A 386 -23.35 24.72 4.72
C GLU A 386 -23.61 25.72 3.59
N SER A 387 -23.34 27.01 3.82
CA SER A 387 -23.51 28.04 2.79
C SER A 387 -22.54 27.89 1.60
N CYS A 388 -21.34 27.37 1.84
CA CYS A 388 -20.30 27.22 0.81
C CYS A 388 -20.43 25.91 0.02
N TYR A 389 -20.88 24.82 0.65
CA TYR A 389 -20.84 23.47 0.09
C TYR A 389 -22.18 22.73 0.07
N GLY A 390 -23.22 23.26 0.71
CA GLY A 390 -24.56 22.66 0.73
C GLY A 390 -24.69 21.41 1.61
N TYR A 391 -23.74 21.18 2.53
CA TYR A 391 -23.76 20.06 3.47
C TYR A 391 -24.05 20.55 4.89
N THR A 392 -25.01 19.91 5.55
CA THR A 392 -25.16 19.95 7.01
C THR A 392 -24.30 18.81 7.59
N PRO A 393 -23.24 19.09 8.38
CA PRO A 393 -22.54 18.04 9.11
C PRO A 393 -23.53 17.35 10.06
N GLN A 394 -23.60 16.01 10.02
CA GLN A 394 -24.64 15.21 10.70
C GLN A 394 -24.62 15.23 12.25
N ALA A 395 -23.92 16.18 12.88
CA ALA A 395 -23.91 16.32 14.34
C ALA A 395 -25.11 17.10 14.91
N PHE A 396 -26.00 17.64 14.08
CA PHE A 396 -27.14 18.44 14.56
C PHE A 396 -28.44 18.05 13.86
N ALA A 397 -28.93 16.84 14.12
CA ALA A 397 -30.37 16.64 14.23
C ALA A 397 -30.79 16.94 15.68
N VAL A 398 -30.55 18.17 16.14
CA VAL A 398 -31.20 18.65 17.36
C VAL A 398 -32.68 18.70 17.03
N THR A 399 -33.43 17.78 17.63
CA THR A 399 -34.87 17.80 17.70
C THR A 399 -35.31 19.08 18.39
N ASN A 400 -35.47 20.15 17.61
CA ASN A 400 -36.43 21.19 17.96
C ASN A 400 -37.81 20.57 17.74
N ASP A 401 -38.31 19.87 18.76
CA ASP A 401 -39.73 19.55 18.86
C ASP A 401 -40.51 20.87 18.97
N GLU A 402 -40.98 21.38 17.82
CA GLU A 402 -42.29 22.01 17.76
C GLU A 402 -43.23 21.10 16.94
N PRO A 403 -44.41 20.74 17.48
CA PRO A 403 -45.30 19.81 16.82
C PRO A 403 -46.05 20.52 15.70
N GLY A 404 -45.75 20.14 14.47
CA GLY A 404 -46.61 20.36 13.32
C GLY A 404 -45.93 21.15 12.21
N PHE A 405 -45.46 20.43 11.19
CA PHE A 405 -46.15 20.40 9.90
C PHE A 405 -45.53 19.29 9.03
N ASP A 406 -46.42 18.58 8.33
CA ASP A 406 -46.19 17.34 7.61
C ASP A 406 -45.11 17.38 6.52
N HIS A 407 -44.41 16.25 6.41
CA HIS A 407 -43.83 15.62 5.23
C HIS A 407 -43.74 16.42 3.93
N PHE A 408 -42.52 16.57 3.38
CA PHE A 408 -42.23 16.17 2.00
C PHE A 408 -40.77 15.73 1.85
N THR A 409 -40.60 14.42 1.64
CA THR A 409 -39.38 13.74 1.22
C THR A 409 -39.10 14.03 -0.25
N GLU A 410 -37.99 14.70 -0.58
CA GLU A 410 -37.32 14.52 -1.88
C GLU A 410 -35.80 14.60 -1.68
N SER A 411 -35.16 13.44 -1.62
CA SER A 411 -33.70 13.31 -1.75
C SER A 411 -33.28 13.64 -3.18
N PRO A 412 -32.28 14.49 -3.44
CA PRO A 412 -31.66 14.58 -4.76
C PRO A 412 -30.64 13.43 -4.96
N PRO A 413 -30.42 13.00 -6.21
CA PRO A 413 -29.65 11.80 -6.50
C PRO A 413 -28.15 12.04 -6.33
N LEU A 414 -27.47 11.05 -5.75
CA LEU A 414 -26.02 10.90 -5.78
C LEU A 414 -25.54 10.84 -7.24
N MET A 415 -24.71 11.80 -7.65
CA MET A 415 -23.86 11.65 -8.84
C MET A 415 -22.42 11.36 -8.41
N ILE A 416 -21.90 10.29 -9.01
CA ILE A 416 -20.51 9.81 -9.00
C ILE A 416 -19.58 10.83 -9.63
#